data_AF-A0A662SDG2-F1
#
_entry.id   AF-A0A662SDG2-F1
#
_cell.length_a   1.000
_cell.length_b   1.000
_cell.length_c   1.000
_cell.angle_alpha   90.00
_cell.angle_beta   90.00
_cell.angle_gamma   90.00
#
_symmetry.space_group_name_H-M   'P 1'
#
loop_
_entity.id
_entity.type
_entity.pdbx_description
1 polymer ?
#
loop_
_entity_poly.entity_id
_entity_poly.type
_entity_poly.pdbx_seq_one_letter_code
_entity_poly.pdbx_strand_id
1 'polypeptide(L)'
;MAEVIRYVDPDATGSGTGVDWTNAYTSLSAWEAAEQTNLVTDGDWHHVYCRSSSGTADTTGFVLAGWTTDSTHNIVVEAADGDQAVKTGWDTSRYRLVGVDDRIADIQEDYVTFRGLQFGFAYTSAGYEDIMRVRNQGVSNEILIDSCYFRTSSAGTTNQQIYAMTTNVNLIVVNTVMINGRMGVRVATDCSITLYNNVIYNCTSMGVYGNDTGATLYAKNNAVFDTPDDFDFAGTATIDHCASDDGDGTNSVAPSGSDWDNEYSDPANGDFTLLNTGNCYHGGATGPDTGLYTTDMEGDTYNTSAYSIGVDEYAASGGIVIPTVISLIRRLIG
;
A
#
# COMPACT_ATOMS: atom_id res chain seq x y z
N MET A 1 -3.65 6.32 -27.41
CA MET A 1 -3.50 6.25 -25.95
C MET A 1 -3.38 7.65 -25.42
N ALA A 2 -4.53 8.25 -25.10
CA ALA A 2 -4.55 9.45 -24.28
C ALA A 2 -4.67 9.05 -22.81
N GLU A 3 -4.04 9.83 -21.95
CA GLU A 3 -4.29 9.78 -20.51
C GLU A 3 -5.53 10.63 -20.23
N VAL A 4 -6.53 10.04 -19.58
CA VAL A 4 -7.71 10.74 -19.12
C VAL A 4 -7.53 11.03 -17.63
N ILE A 5 -7.24 12.29 -17.32
CA ILE A 5 -6.99 12.75 -15.95
C ILE A 5 -8.29 13.16 -15.28
N ARG A 6 -8.51 12.70 -14.05
CA ARG A 6 -9.58 13.14 -13.16
C ARG A 6 -9.07 13.49 -11.76
N TYR A 7 -9.81 14.38 -11.11
CA TYR A 7 -9.49 14.88 -9.77
C TYR A 7 -10.61 14.53 -8.78
N VAL A 8 -10.21 14.07 -7.60
CA VAL A 8 -11.09 13.80 -6.46
C VAL A 8 -10.60 14.61 -5.25
N ASP A 9 -11.48 15.43 -4.70
CA ASP A 9 -11.23 16.23 -3.51
C ASP A 9 -12.54 16.35 -2.71
N PRO A 10 -12.67 15.71 -1.53
CA PRO A 10 -13.87 15.79 -0.70
C PRO A 10 -14.25 17.21 -0.29
N ASP A 11 -13.31 18.14 -0.39
CA ASP A 11 -13.47 19.55 -0.07
C ASP A 11 -13.86 20.41 -1.29
N ALA A 12 -13.99 19.82 -2.48
CA ALA A 12 -14.35 20.54 -3.69
C ALA A 12 -15.76 21.15 -3.62
N THR A 13 -15.90 22.34 -4.19
CA THR A 13 -17.17 23.11 -4.18
C THR A 13 -17.67 23.49 -5.58
N GLY A 14 -16.96 23.08 -6.63
CA GLY A 14 -17.31 23.35 -8.02
C GLY A 14 -18.36 22.38 -8.58
N SER A 15 -18.33 22.16 -9.90
CA SER A 15 -19.38 21.41 -10.61
C SER A 15 -19.33 19.89 -10.45
N GLY A 16 -18.30 19.32 -9.82
CA GLY A 16 -18.18 17.87 -9.65
C GLY A 16 -17.97 17.10 -10.96
N THR A 17 -17.18 17.66 -11.88
CA THR A 17 -16.89 17.07 -13.21
C THR A 17 -15.51 16.43 -13.30
N GLY A 18 -14.68 16.55 -12.26
CA GLY A 18 -13.35 15.95 -12.18
C GLY A 18 -12.30 16.52 -13.13
N VAL A 19 -12.56 17.62 -13.86
CA VAL A 19 -11.66 18.15 -14.90
C VAL A 19 -10.51 19.00 -14.35
N ASP A 20 -10.67 19.51 -13.14
CA ASP A 20 -9.66 20.27 -12.39
C ASP A 20 -9.98 20.17 -10.90
N TRP A 21 -9.08 20.65 -10.04
CA TRP A 21 -9.24 20.64 -8.59
C TRP A 21 -10.42 21.47 -8.06
N THR A 22 -10.85 22.53 -8.76
CA THR A 22 -12.02 23.32 -8.35
C THR A 22 -13.31 22.54 -8.61
N ASN A 23 -13.34 21.83 -9.74
CA ASN A 23 -14.46 21.04 -10.21
C ASN A 23 -14.28 19.55 -9.93
N ALA A 24 -13.41 19.17 -8.98
CA ALA A 24 -13.12 17.79 -8.65
C ALA A 24 -14.39 17.04 -8.19
N TYR A 25 -14.41 15.73 -8.37
CA TYR A 25 -15.40 14.89 -7.71
C TYR A 25 -15.22 14.95 -6.20
N THR A 26 -16.30 14.95 -5.44
CA THR A 26 -16.23 14.99 -3.97
C THR A 26 -16.01 13.63 -3.32
N SER A 27 -15.94 12.55 -4.11
CA SER A 27 -15.58 11.20 -3.65
C SER A 27 -15.14 10.33 -4.82
N LEU A 28 -14.39 9.26 -4.52
CA LEU A 28 -14.07 8.22 -5.50
C LEU A 28 -15.33 7.52 -6.00
N SER A 29 -16.35 7.35 -5.13
CA SER A 29 -17.65 6.82 -5.52
C SER A 29 -18.34 7.68 -6.59
N ALA A 30 -18.27 9.02 -6.48
CA ALA A 30 -18.85 9.92 -7.47
C ALA A 30 -18.09 9.93 -8.80
N TRP A 31 -16.76 9.82 -8.76
CA TRP A 31 -15.93 9.64 -9.96
C TRP A 31 -16.28 8.32 -10.67
N GLU A 32 -16.28 7.23 -9.91
CA GLU A 32 -16.52 5.88 -10.41
C GLU A 32 -17.86 5.82 -11.16
N ALA A 33 -18.93 6.31 -10.55
CA ALA A 33 -20.27 6.29 -11.16
C ALA A 33 -20.41 7.16 -12.42
N ALA A 34 -19.55 8.17 -12.60
CA ALA A 34 -19.66 9.15 -13.69
C ALA A 34 -18.84 8.80 -14.93
N GLU A 35 -17.73 8.08 -14.76
CA GLU A 35 -16.69 7.94 -15.79
C GLU A 35 -16.59 6.54 -16.41
N GLN A 36 -17.37 5.55 -15.93
CA GLN A 36 -17.31 4.17 -16.44
C GLN A 36 -17.37 4.11 -17.97
N THR A 37 -16.36 3.49 -18.58
CA THR A 37 -16.29 3.30 -20.04
C THR A 37 -15.43 2.10 -20.42
N ASN A 38 -15.37 1.83 -21.73
CA ASN A 38 -14.49 0.83 -22.32
C ASN A 38 -13.16 1.48 -22.77
N LEU A 39 -12.17 1.49 -21.88
CA LEU A 39 -10.87 2.12 -22.12
C LEU A 39 -10.12 1.51 -23.32
N VAL A 40 -10.32 0.21 -23.58
CA VAL A 40 -9.73 -0.49 -24.73
C VAL A 40 -10.28 0.02 -26.07
N THR A 41 -11.60 0.22 -26.17
CA THR A 41 -12.25 0.70 -27.39
C THR A 41 -11.99 2.19 -27.61
N ASP A 42 -12.00 2.96 -26.53
CA ASP A 42 -11.68 4.39 -26.56
C ASP A 42 -10.18 4.62 -26.85
N GLY A 43 -9.34 3.63 -26.52
CA GLY A 43 -7.91 3.66 -26.74
C GLY A 43 -7.18 4.57 -25.74
N ASP A 44 -7.67 4.62 -24.51
CA ASP A 44 -7.29 5.52 -23.42
C ASP A 44 -6.91 4.74 -22.14
N TRP A 45 -6.32 5.43 -21.17
CA TRP A 45 -6.18 4.92 -19.80
C TRP A 45 -6.58 6.02 -18.81
N HIS A 46 -6.97 5.63 -17.60
CA HIS A 46 -7.57 6.53 -16.62
C HIS A 46 -6.64 6.78 -15.46
N HIS A 47 -6.43 8.06 -15.12
CA HIS A 47 -5.62 8.47 -13.98
C HIS A 47 -6.43 9.39 -13.07
N VAL A 48 -6.61 8.98 -11.82
CA VAL A 48 -7.38 9.71 -10.82
C VAL A 48 -6.44 10.20 -9.73
N TYR A 49 -6.32 11.52 -9.60
CA TYR A 49 -5.59 12.15 -8.51
C TYR A 49 -6.53 12.46 -7.35
N CYS A 50 -6.16 12.01 -6.16
CA CYS A 50 -6.91 12.22 -4.93
C CYS A 50 -6.18 13.15 -3.98
N ARG A 51 -6.86 14.15 -3.44
CA ARG A 51 -6.31 15.03 -2.39
C ARG A 51 -7.38 15.40 -1.38
N SER A 52 -7.00 15.93 -0.23
CA SER A 52 -7.93 16.63 0.67
C SER A 52 -7.44 18.04 0.94
N SER A 53 -8.08 19.04 0.32
CA SER A 53 -7.61 20.42 0.47
C SER A 53 -7.88 21.05 1.84
N SER A 54 -8.73 20.45 2.67
CA SER A 54 -9.01 20.90 4.04
C SER A 54 -8.95 19.80 5.11
N GLY A 55 -8.52 18.59 4.74
CA GLY A 55 -8.47 17.44 5.63
C GLY A 55 -9.81 16.72 5.82
N THR A 56 -10.83 16.94 4.97
CA THR A 56 -12.05 16.13 4.96
C THR A 56 -11.78 14.73 4.40
N ALA A 57 -12.26 13.71 5.10
CA ALA A 57 -12.17 12.32 4.61
C ALA A 57 -13.20 12.07 3.51
N ASP A 58 -12.85 11.24 2.52
CA ASP A 58 -13.85 10.58 1.68
C ASP A 58 -14.50 9.45 2.50
N THR A 59 -15.77 9.62 2.85
CA THR A 59 -16.50 8.64 3.67
C THR A 59 -17.42 7.73 2.86
N THR A 60 -17.33 7.76 1.53
CA THR A 60 -18.22 6.99 0.67
C THR A 60 -17.44 5.81 0.09
N GLY A 61 -17.76 4.60 0.57
CA GLY A 61 -17.24 3.38 -0.04
C GLY A 61 -17.59 3.31 -1.53
N PHE A 62 -16.74 2.67 -2.33
CA PHE A 62 -16.94 2.56 -3.77
C PHE A 62 -16.71 1.15 -4.27
N VAL A 63 -17.38 0.83 -5.38
CA VAL A 63 -17.21 -0.41 -6.12
C VAL A 63 -16.62 -0.02 -7.45
N LEU A 64 -15.39 -0.45 -7.75
CA LEU A 64 -14.81 -0.25 -9.07
C LEU A 64 -15.29 -1.40 -9.96
N ALA A 65 -16.24 -1.11 -10.84
CA ALA A 65 -16.87 -2.11 -11.71
C ALA A 65 -17.43 -1.49 -13.01
N GLY A 66 -17.68 -2.31 -14.03
CA GLY A 66 -18.29 -1.89 -15.29
C GLY A 66 -17.30 -1.31 -16.30
N TRP A 67 -16.00 -1.40 -16.05
CA TRP A 67 -14.96 -0.92 -16.97
C TRP A 67 -14.58 -2.03 -17.97
N THR A 68 -13.85 -1.65 -19.01
CA THR A 68 -13.14 -2.64 -19.84
C THR A 68 -11.70 -2.18 -19.97
N THR A 69 -10.80 -2.94 -19.37
CA THR A 69 -9.37 -2.63 -19.22
C THR A 69 -8.51 -3.72 -19.86
N ASP A 70 -7.24 -3.39 -20.09
CA ASP A 70 -6.18 -4.36 -20.37
C ASP A 70 -4.84 -3.86 -19.80
N SER A 71 -3.75 -4.59 -20.05
CA SER A 71 -2.41 -4.22 -19.55
C SER A 71 -1.86 -2.89 -20.08
N THR A 72 -2.50 -2.30 -21.09
CA THR A 72 -2.15 -1.01 -21.69
C THR A 72 -3.21 0.07 -21.50
N HIS A 73 -4.46 -0.32 -21.22
CA HIS A 73 -5.61 0.54 -20.98
C HIS A 73 -6.13 0.29 -19.56
N ASN A 74 -5.46 0.88 -18.57
CA ASN A 74 -5.63 0.57 -17.16
C ASN A 74 -6.21 1.75 -16.35
N ILE A 75 -6.46 1.52 -15.07
CA ILE A 75 -6.93 2.53 -14.12
C ILE A 75 -5.87 2.72 -13.04
N VAL A 76 -5.45 3.96 -12.83
CA VAL A 76 -4.57 4.37 -11.73
C VAL A 76 -5.32 5.33 -10.83
N VAL A 77 -5.37 5.02 -9.54
CA VAL A 77 -5.91 5.89 -8.49
C VAL A 77 -4.77 6.22 -7.54
N GLU A 78 -4.37 7.49 -7.51
CA GLU A 78 -3.14 7.94 -6.87
C GLU A 78 -3.40 9.16 -5.98
N ALA A 79 -2.76 9.21 -4.81
CA ALA A 79 -2.72 10.43 -4.02
C ALA A 79 -1.90 11.52 -4.72
N ALA A 80 -2.41 12.73 -4.76
CA ALA A 80 -1.72 13.89 -5.30
C ALA A 80 -0.47 14.26 -4.48
N ASP A 81 0.42 15.05 -5.06
CA ASP A 81 1.61 15.58 -4.38
C ASP A 81 1.28 16.31 -3.08
N GLY A 82 1.86 15.80 -1.99
CA GLY A 82 1.63 16.27 -0.61
C GLY A 82 0.53 15.51 0.13
N ASP A 83 -0.28 14.72 -0.56
CA ASP A 83 -1.34 13.89 0.00
C ASP A 83 -0.98 12.41 0.08
N GLN A 84 0.20 12.02 -0.42
CA GLN A 84 0.67 10.64 -0.35
C GLN A 84 0.71 10.12 1.09
N ALA A 85 0.42 8.84 1.30
CA ALA A 85 0.68 8.17 2.56
C ALA A 85 2.19 8.11 2.84
N VAL A 86 2.57 8.02 4.10
CA VAL A 86 3.97 7.98 4.56
C VAL A 86 4.17 6.93 5.63
N LYS A 87 5.43 6.53 5.82
CA LYS A 87 5.84 5.54 6.84
C LYS A 87 5.66 6.04 8.27
N THR A 88 5.60 7.35 8.47
CA THR A 88 5.48 8.00 9.79
C THR A 88 4.05 8.04 10.33
N GLY A 89 3.13 7.29 9.73
CA GLY A 89 1.78 7.09 10.25
C GLY A 89 0.68 7.85 9.52
N TRP A 90 -0.52 7.75 10.09
CA TRP A 90 -1.75 8.31 9.52
C TRP A 90 -1.86 9.82 9.69
N ASP A 91 -2.17 10.52 8.60
CA ASP A 91 -2.31 11.97 8.57
C ASP A 91 -3.73 12.41 8.17
N THR A 92 -4.42 13.12 9.07
CA THR A 92 -5.78 13.64 8.81
C THR A 92 -5.79 14.93 7.99
N SER A 93 -4.63 15.48 7.63
CA SER A 93 -4.54 16.59 6.68
C SER A 93 -4.47 16.11 5.22
N ARG A 94 -4.21 14.81 5.00
CA ARG A 94 -4.11 14.20 3.67
C ARG A 94 -5.40 13.49 3.27
N TYR A 95 -5.51 13.21 1.97
CA TYR A 95 -6.56 12.36 1.43
C TYR A 95 -6.59 11.01 2.13
N ARG A 96 -7.81 10.57 2.42
CA ARG A 96 -8.07 9.30 3.08
C ARG A 96 -9.49 8.86 2.79
N LEU A 97 -9.65 7.58 2.52
CA LEU A 97 -10.95 6.95 2.53
C LEU A 97 -11.23 6.39 3.92
N VAL A 98 -12.37 6.76 4.50
CA VAL A 98 -12.76 6.33 5.84
C VAL A 98 -14.14 5.69 5.85
N GLY A 99 -14.19 4.40 6.17
CA GLY A 99 -15.43 3.63 6.33
C GLY A 99 -15.80 3.40 7.79
N VAL A 100 -17.08 3.09 8.02
CA VAL A 100 -17.62 2.65 9.30
C VAL A 100 -18.52 1.46 9.03
N ASP A 101 -18.21 0.31 9.63
CA ASP A 101 -19.01 -0.92 9.53
C ASP A 101 -19.48 -1.27 8.09
N ASP A 102 -18.69 -0.88 7.06
CA ASP A 102 -18.83 -1.30 5.68
C ASP A 102 -17.46 -1.28 4.95
N ARG A 103 -17.36 -2.03 3.86
CA ARG A 103 -16.18 -2.06 3.00
C ARG A 103 -15.94 -0.70 2.36
N ILE A 104 -14.67 -0.31 2.28
CA ILE A 104 -14.27 0.98 1.68
C ILE A 104 -14.08 0.84 0.17
N ALA A 105 -13.34 -0.17 -0.26
CA ALA A 105 -13.04 -0.40 -1.66
C ALA A 105 -13.38 -1.83 -2.07
N ASP A 106 -14.20 -1.96 -3.11
CA ASP A 106 -14.56 -3.23 -3.71
C ASP A 106 -14.11 -3.27 -5.16
N ILE A 107 -12.96 -3.90 -5.40
CA ILE A 107 -12.33 -3.91 -6.71
C ILE A 107 -12.86 -5.11 -7.47
N GLN A 108 -13.59 -4.84 -8.53
CA GLN A 108 -14.15 -5.84 -9.44
C GLN A 108 -13.71 -5.56 -10.88
N GLU A 109 -12.50 -5.04 -11.06
CA GLU A 109 -11.89 -4.74 -12.35
C GLU A 109 -10.45 -5.25 -12.40
N ASP A 110 -10.02 -5.60 -13.61
CA ASP A 110 -8.65 -6.01 -13.88
C ASP A 110 -7.79 -4.78 -14.21
N TYR A 111 -6.46 -4.87 -14.03
CA TYR A 111 -5.50 -3.80 -14.37
C TYR A 111 -5.77 -2.48 -13.63
N VAL A 112 -5.78 -2.56 -12.30
CA VAL A 112 -6.03 -1.43 -11.41
C VAL A 112 -4.83 -1.21 -10.51
N THR A 113 -4.38 0.04 -10.40
CA THR A 113 -3.31 0.45 -9.48
C THR A 113 -3.83 1.44 -8.45
N PHE A 114 -3.52 1.21 -7.18
CA PHE A 114 -3.68 2.18 -6.09
C PHE A 114 -2.32 2.63 -5.59
N ARG A 115 -2.07 3.94 -5.53
CA ARG A 115 -0.77 4.48 -5.07
C ARG A 115 -0.92 5.57 -4.02
N GLY A 116 -0.16 5.47 -2.94
CA GLY A 116 0.00 6.58 -1.99
C GLY A 116 -1.25 6.90 -1.18
N LEU A 117 -2.27 6.04 -1.15
CA LEU A 117 -3.55 6.36 -0.50
C LEU A 117 -3.60 5.87 0.95
N GLN A 118 -4.39 6.56 1.77
CA GLN A 118 -4.72 6.13 3.12
C GLN A 118 -6.14 5.54 3.17
N PHE A 119 -6.28 4.33 3.74
CA PHE A 119 -7.57 3.67 3.96
C PHE A 119 -7.76 3.37 5.45
N GLY A 120 -8.86 3.83 6.02
CA GLY A 120 -9.09 3.81 7.46
C GLY A 120 -10.46 3.30 7.79
N PHE A 121 -10.57 2.38 8.72
CA PHE A 121 -11.85 1.79 9.09
C PHE A 121 -12.11 1.92 10.58
N ALA A 122 -13.25 2.52 10.92
CA ALA A 122 -13.71 2.63 12.29
C ALA A 122 -14.71 1.51 12.59
N TYR A 123 -14.32 0.57 13.44
CA TYR A 123 -15.17 -0.57 13.79
C TYR A 123 -16.08 -0.19 14.97
N THR A 124 -17.39 -0.24 14.76
CA THR A 124 -18.39 0.02 15.79
C THR A 124 -19.32 -1.17 16.07
N SER A 125 -19.36 -2.17 15.19
CA SER A 125 -20.18 -3.38 15.39
C SER A 125 -19.58 -4.64 14.77
N ALA A 126 -20.06 -5.81 15.22
CA ALA A 126 -19.55 -7.12 14.77
C ALA A 126 -20.02 -7.47 13.34
N GLY A 127 -19.32 -6.95 12.32
CA GLY A 127 -19.57 -7.21 10.89
C GLY A 127 -18.35 -7.77 10.15
N TYR A 128 -18.57 -8.51 9.07
CA TYR A 128 -17.51 -8.99 8.16
C TYR A 128 -17.17 -7.91 7.15
N GLU A 129 -16.22 -7.03 7.48
CA GLU A 129 -15.75 -6.04 6.51
C GLU A 129 -14.25 -6.03 6.35
N ASP A 130 -13.86 -6.06 5.08
CA ASP A 130 -12.52 -5.79 4.60
C ASP A 130 -12.40 -4.28 4.35
N ILE A 131 -11.23 -3.68 4.52
CA ILE A 131 -11.01 -2.33 4.00
C ILE A 131 -11.08 -2.37 2.47
N MET A 132 -10.27 -3.25 1.87
CA MET A 132 -10.23 -3.47 0.44
C MET A 132 -10.49 -4.94 0.14
N ARG A 133 -11.53 -5.20 -0.67
CA ARG A 133 -11.80 -6.51 -1.23
C ARG A 133 -11.45 -6.49 -2.71
N VAL A 134 -10.67 -7.48 -3.12
CA VAL A 134 -10.32 -7.69 -4.52
C VAL A 134 -11.04 -8.94 -5.02
N ARG A 135 -11.81 -8.75 -6.08
CA ARG A 135 -12.57 -9.78 -6.76
C ARG A 135 -12.22 -9.74 -8.23
N ASN A 136 -12.22 -10.92 -8.82
CA ASN A 136 -11.83 -11.13 -10.18
C ASN A 136 -13.04 -11.08 -11.13
N GLN A 137 -12.85 -10.55 -12.34
CA GLN A 137 -13.77 -10.68 -13.48
C GLN A 137 -13.19 -11.47 -14.68
N GLY A 138 -11.86 -11.71 -14.73
CA GLY A 138 -11.16 -12.29 -15.88
C GLY A 138 -10.08 -13.34 -15.56
N VAL A 139 -9.45 -13.95 -16.58
CA VAL A 139 -8.34 -14.92 -16.38
C VAL A 139 -6.95 -14.27 -16.39
N SER A 140 -6.88 -12.98 -16.70
CA SER A 140 -5.65 -12.20 -16.74
C SER A 140 -5.92 -10.89 -16.03
N ASN A 141 -5.52 -10.83 -14.76
CA ASN A 141 -5.66 -9.66 -13.93
C ASN A 141 -4.33 -9.32 -13.27
N GLU A 142 -4.11 -8.04 -13.06
CA GLU A 142 -3.04 -7.52 -12.24
C GLU A 142 -3.63 -6.37 -11.46
N ILE A 143 -3.73 -6.53 -10.14
CA ILE A 143 -4.05 -5.44 -9.24
C ILE A 143 -2.76 -5.09 -8.49
N LEU A 144 -2.40 -3.81 -8.50
CA LEU A 144 -1.24 -3.30 -7.78
C LEU A 144 -1.69 -2.34 -6.67
N ILE A 145 -1.20 -2.58 -5.46
CA ILE A 145 -1.32 -1.67 -4.32
C ILE A 145 0.10 -1.27 -3.94
N ASP A 146 0.41 0.02 -4.05
CA ASP A 146 1.75 0.56 -3.93
C ASP A 146 1.75 1.72 -2.94
N SER A 147 2.65 1.68 -1.96
CA SER A 147 2.92 2.81 -1.07
C SER A 147 1.67 3.32 -0.34
N CYS A 148 0.73 2.42 -0.01
CA CYS A 148 -0.53 2.76 0.65
C CYS A 148 -0.44 2.55 2.17
N TYR A 149 -1.39 3.11 2.92
CA TYR A 149 -1.49 2.96 4.37
C TYR A 149 -2.88 2.52 4.79
N PHE A 150 -2.99 1.32 5.35
CA PHE A 150 -4.22 0.74 5.85
C PHE A 150 -4.23 0.75 7.38
N ARG A 151 -5.35 1.17 7.97
CA ARG A 151 -5.54 1.09 9.42
C ARG A 151 -6.96 0.77 9.83
N THR A 152 -7.09 0.13 10.98
CA THR A 152 -8.36 -0.07 11.67
C THR A 152 -8.29 0.52 13.08
N SER A 153 -9.39 1.11 13.57
CA SER A 153 -9.44 1.73 14.90
C SER A 153 -9.45 0.73 16.06
N SER A 154 -9.83 -0.50 15.77
CA SER A 154 -9.84 -1.65 16.68
C SER A 154 -9.93 -2.92 15.85
N ALA A 155 -9.42 -4.01 16.40
CA ALA A 155 -9.58 -5.31 15.78
C ALA A 155 -11.00 -5.83 16.01
N GLY A 156 -11.80 -5.85 14.95
CA GLY A 156 -12.99 -6.67 14.91
C GLY A 156 -12.64 -8.15 14.96
N THR A 157 -13.63 -9.02 15.16
CA THR A 157 -13.39 -10.48 15.12
C THR A 157 -13.28 -11.01 13.69
N THR A 158 -13.41 -10.15 12.68
CA THR A 158 -13.63 -10.55 11.30
C THR A 158 -12.96 -9.65 10.27
N ASN A 159 -12.32 -8.53 10.65
CA ASN A 159 -11.84 -7.52 9.70
C ASN A 159 -10.49 -7.85 9.03
N GLN A 160 -10.45 -7.80 7.71
CA GLN A 160 -9.22 -7.85 6.92
C GLN A 160 -8.86 -6.45 6.44
N GLN A 161 -7.58 -6.13 6.28
CA GLN A 161 -7.23 -4.90 5.59
C GLN A 161 -7.34 -5.11 4.08
N ILE A 162 -6.77 -6.21 3.59
CA ILE A 162 -6.87 -6.61 2.19
C ILE A 162 -7.39 -8.05 2.12
N TYR A 163 -8.40 -8.28 1.27
CA TYR A 163 -8.92 -9.62 1.01
C TYR A 163 -9.01 -9.93 -0.49
N ALA A 164 -8.16 -10.83 -0.97
CA ALA A 164 -8.30 -11.48 -2.27
C ALA A 164 -9.33 -12.62 -2.13
N MET A 165 -10.57 -12.40 -2.58
CA MET A 165 -11.72 -13.23 -2.18
C MET A 165 -12.16 -14.29 -3.20
N THR A 166 -11.87 -14.11 -4.48
CA THR A 166 -12.43 -14.94 -5.56
C THR A 166 -11.34 -15.63 -6.36
N THR A 167 -11.65 -16.76 -6.99
CA THR A 167 -10.68 -17.51 -7.80
C THR A 167 -10.03 -16.65 -8.91
N ASN A 168 -8.76 -16.94 -9.17
CA ASN A 168 -7.87 -16.28 -10.12
C ASN A 168 -7.65 -14.78 -9.86
N VAL A 169 -7.68 -14.30 -8.61
CA VAL A 169 -7.11 -12.97 -8.27
C VAL A 169 -5.59 -13.06 -8.29
N ASN A 170 -4.92 -12.15 -9.02
CA ASN A 170 -3.48 -11.91 -8.93
C ASN A 170 -3.25 -10.49 -8.37
N LEU A 171 -2.92 -10.44 -7.08
CA LEU A 171 -2.74 -9.20 -6.34
C LEU A 171 -1.26 -8.99 -5.99
N ILE A 172 -0.76 -7.79 -6.22
CA ILE A 172 0.59 -7.37 -5.89
C ILE A 172 0.49 -6.22 -4.88
N VAL A 173 1.17 -6.35 -3.75
CA VAL A 173 1.20 -5.32 -2.69
C VAL A 173 2.65 -4.98 -2.38
N VAL A 174 2.98 -3.70 -2.49
CA VAL A 174 4.35 -3.17 -2.39
C VAL A 174 4.39 -1.96 -1.48
N ASN A 175 5.45 -1.82 -0.68
CA ASN A 175 5.74 -0.61 0.12
C ASN A 175 4.56 -0.14 0.98
N THR A 176 3.67 -1.06 1.37
CA THR A 176 2.40 -0.73 2.00
C THR A 176 2.45 -1.02 3.49
N VAL A 177 1.87 -0.11 4.27
CA VAL A 177 1.71 -0.25 5.72
C VAL A 177 0.30 -0.76 6.03
N MET A 178 0.20 -1.74 6.92
CA MET A 178 -1.02 -2.43 7.29
C MET A 178 -1.05 -2.62 8.81
N ILE A 179 -1.85 -1.81 9.53
CA ILE A 179 -1.89 -1.83 11.00
C ILE A 179 -3.26 -2.17 11.62
N ASN A 180 -3.22 -2.84 12.77
CA ASN A 180 -4.33 -3.04 13.73
C ASN A 180 -5.52 -3.89 13.24
N GLY A 181 -5.38 -4.59 12.11
CA GLY A 181 -6.42 -5.47 11.57
C GLY A 181 -6.69 -6.68 12.48
N ARG A 182 -7.70 -7.49 12.17
CA ARG A 182 -7.64 -8.90 12.59
C ARG A 182 -6.61 -9.64 11.75
N MET A 183 -6.64 -9.36 10.45
CA MET A 183 -5.66 -9.81 9.48
C MET A 183 -5.18 -8.62 8.66
N GLY A 184 -3.89 -8.55 8.36
CA GLY A 184 -3.38 -7.63 7.35
C GLY A 184 -3.89 -8.07 5.99
N VAL A 185 -3.53 -9.28 5.60
CA VAL A 185 -3.85 -9.85 4.29
C VAL A 185 -4.56 -11.18 4.43
N ARG A 186 -5.64 -11.38 3.67
CA ARG A 186 -6.30 -12.67 3.50
C ARG A 186 -6.33 -13.09 2.04
N VAL A 187 -6.10 -14.38 1.80
CA VAL A 187 -6.09 -14.99 0.48
C VAL A 187 -7.06 -16.17 0.45
N ALA A 188 -8.05 -16.13 -0.44
CA ALA A 188 -8.98 -17.23 -0.67
C ALA A 188 -8.42 -18.29 -1.63
N THR A 189 -9.18 -19.38 -1.81
CA THR A 189 -8.87 -20.47 -2.74
C THR A 189 -8.62 -19.92 -4.15
N ASP A 190 -7.62 -20.47 -4.84
CA ASP A 190 -7.20 -20.12 -6.21
C ASP A 190 -6.85 -18.64 -6.42
N CYS A 191 -6.51 -17.91 -5.36
CA CYS A 191 -5.93 -16.57 -5.44
C CYS A 191 -4.40 -16.65 -5.31
N SER A 192 -3.69 -15.75 -6.00
CA SER A 192 -2.26 -15.53 -5.86
C SER A 192 -2.02 -14.13 -5.33
N ILE A 193 -1.19 -14.02 -4.29
CA ILE A 193 -0.73 -12.74 -3.79
C ILE A 193 0.79 -12.67 -3.76
N THR A 194 1.30 -11.50 -4.12
CA THR A 194 2.72 -11.17 -4.07
C THR A 194 2.92 -9.97 -3.16
N LEU A 195 3.70 -10.14 -2.09
CA LEU A 195 3.98 -9.13 -1.08
C LEU A 195 5.46 -8.77 -1.11
N TYR A 196 5.76 -7.49 -1.33
CA TYR A 196 7.11 -6.95 -1.31
C TYR A 196 7.25 -5.75 -0.38
N ASN A 197 8.26 -5.74 0.48
CA ASN A 197 8.65 -4.53 1.21
C ASN A 197 7.49 -3.88 1.98
N ASN A 198 6.58 -4.68 2.53
CA ASN A 198 5.45 -4.20 3.32
C ASN A 198 5.76 -4.24 4.81
N VAL A 199 5.01 -3.46 5.59
CA VAL A 199 4.92 -3.58 7.04
C VAL A 199 3.50 -4.01 7.42
N ILE A 200 3.36 -5.15 8.06
CA ILE A 200 2.10 -5.64 8.63
C ILE A 200 2.27 -5.75 10.15
N TYR A 201 1.51 -4.97 10.91
CA TYR A 201 1.78 -4.76 12.33
C TYR A 201 0.51 -4.84 13.18
N ASN A 202 0.64 -5.43 14.37
CA ASN A 202 -0.39 -5.45 15.41
C ASN A 202 -1.73 -6.03 14.93
N CYS A 203 -1.66 -7.09 14.11
CA CYS A 203 -2.84 -7.83 13.69
C CYS A 203 -3.24 -8.81 14.79
N THR A 204 -4.50 -8.79 15.23
CA THR A 204 -4.92 -9.58 16.41
C THR A 204 -5.11 -11.07 16.17
N SER A 205 -4.98 -11.55 14.94
CA SER A 205 -5.12 -12.96 14.60
C SER A 205 -3.93 -13.46 13.77
N MET A 206 -3.72 -12.90 12.59
CA MET A 206 -2.59 -13.27 11.73
C MET A 206 -2.11 -12.05 10.94
N GLY A 207 -0.83 -11.98 10.59
CA GLY A 207 -0.34 -11.00 9.63
C GLY A 207 -0.87 -11.28 8.22
N VAL A 208 -0.47 -12.44 7.68
CA VAL A 208 -0.89 -12.95 6.36
C VAL A 208 -1.56 -14.31 6.53
N TYR A 209 -2.77 -14.45 5.98
CA TYR A 209 -3.59 -15.65 6.16
C TYR A 209 -4.10 -16.25 4.84
N GLY A 210 -3.96 -17.56 4.68
CA GLY A 210 -4.55 -18.31 3.57
C GLY A 210 -4.87 -19.76 3.93
N ASN A 211 -6.09 -20.03 4.35
CA ASN A 211 -6.53 -21.34 4.84
C ASN A 211 -6.96 -22.34 3.77
N ASP A 212 -6.94 -21.91 2.51
CA ASP A 212 -7.47 -22.68 1.40
C ASP A 212 -6.31 -23.31 0.61
N THR A 213 -6.42 -24.61 0.30
CA THR A 213 -5.32 -25.37 -0.33
C THR A 213 -4.95 -24.92 -1.75
N GLY A 214 -5.76 -24.06 -2.37
CA GLY A 214 -5.49 -23.45 -3.68
C GLY A 214 -4.88 -22.05 -3.63
N ALA A 215 -4.72 -21.46 -2.44
CA ALA A 215 -4.10 -20.14 -2.29
C ALA A 215 -2.59 -20.20 -2.57
N THR A 216 -2.04 -19.15 -3.18
CA THR A 216 -0.59 -18.99 -3.39
C THR A 216 -0.10 -17.68 -2.81
N LEU A 217 0.99 -17.74 -2.04
CA LEU A 217 1.68 -16.61 -1.45
C LEU A 217 3.14 -16.56 -1.94
N TYR A 218 3.55 -15.39 -2.40
CA TYR A 218 4.95 -15.03 -2.53
C TYR A 218 5.21 -13.80 -1.66
N ALA A 219 6.04 -13.93 -0.62
CA ALA A 219 6.41 -12.86 0.29
C ALA A 219 7.92 -12.68 0.30
N LYS A 220 8.39 -11.46 0.03
CA LYS A 220 9.80 -11.10 0.12
C LYS A 220 10.02 -9.73 0.76
N ASN A 221 11.03 -9.62 1.63
CA ASN A 221 11.42 -8.37 2.28
C ASN A 221 10.28 -7.67 3.06
N ASN A 222 9.28 -8.41 3.54
CA ASN A 222 8.22 -7.85 4.38
C ASN A 222 8.63 -7.90 5.85
N ALA A 223 8.23 -6.91 6.64
CA ALA A 223 8.22 -7.00 8.09
C ALA A 223 6.79 -7.30 8.55
N VAL A 224 6.59 -8.44 9.19
CA VAL A 224 5.30 -8.86 9.76
C VAL A 224 5.56 -9.18 11.22
N PHE A 225 4.88 -8.51 12.14
CA PHE A 225 5.21 -8.63 13.56
C PHE A 225 4.14 -8.09 14.50
N ASP A 226 4.29 -8.41 15.79
CA ASP A 226 3.28 -8.14 16.84
C ASP A 226 1.93 -8.73 16.43
N THR A 227 1.97 -9.88 15.76
CA THR A 227 0.81 -10.66 15.37
C THR A 227 0.91 -12.04 16.03
N PRO A 228 -0.20 -12.74 16.34
CA PRO A 228 -0.10 -14.08 16.91
C PRO A 228 0.51 -15.14 16.00
N ASP A 229 0.50 -14.90 14.69
CA ASP A 229 1.11 -15.74 13.65
C ASP A 229 1.35 -14.86 12.42
N ASP A 230 2.62 -14.65 12.06
CA ASP A 230 2.99 -13.74 10.98
C ASP A 230 2.52 -14.25 9.62
N PHE A 231 2.71 -15.55 9.34
CA PHE A 231 2.37 -16.17 8.07
C PHE A 231 1.68 -17.54 8.23
N ASP A 232 0.37 -17.55 8.51
CA ASP A 232 -0.45 -18.77 8.52
C ASP A 232 -1.02 -19.10 7.13
N PHE A 233 -0.33 -20.00 6.41
CA PHE A 233 -0.69 -20.35 5.04
C PHE A 233 -0.79 -21.87 4.82
N ALA A 234 -2.00 -22.37 4.56
CA ALA A 234 -2.27 -23.77 4.22
C ALA A 234 -2.07 -24.08 2.72
N GLY A 235 -2.03 -23.04 1.88
CA GLY A 235 -1.74 -23.15 0.45
C GLY A 235 -0.24 -23.29 0.14
N THR A 236 0.16 -22.87 -1.06
CA THR A 236 1.59 -22.79 -1.40
C THR A 236 2.15 -21.45 -0.96
N ALA A 237 3.17 -21.45 -0.11
CA ALA A 237 3.85 -20.22 0.33
C ALA A 237 5.34 -20.27 0.00
N THR A 238 5.85 -19.18 -0.59
CA THR A 238 7.28 -18.87 -0.67
C THR A 238 7.50 -17.60 0.13
N ILE A 239 8.14 -17.72 1.29
CA ILE A 239 8.45 -16.61 2.19
C ILE A 239 9.97 -16.53 2.25
N ASP A 240 10.56 -15.42 1.85
CA ASP A 240 12.01 -15.26 1.74
C ASP A 240 12.49 -13.88 2.22
N HIS A 241 13.52 -13.84 3.06
CA HIS A 241 14.07 -12.58 3.61
C HIS A 241 13.00 -11.67 4.24
N CYS A 242 11.97 -12.24 4.86
CA CYS A 242 11.01 -11.47 5.64
C CYS A 242 11.50 -11.35 7.10
N ALA A 243 11.22 -10.21 7.72
CA ALA A 243 11.40 -10.04 9.15
C ALA A 243 10.11 -10.45 9.88
N SER A 244 10.27 -11.34 10.84
CA SER A 244 9.19 -12.00 11.58
C SER A 244 9.72 -12.38 12.97
N ASP A 245 8.90 -12.26 14.01
CA ASP A 245 9.26 -12.70 15.35
C ASP A 245 9.01 -14.20 15.58
N ASP A 246 8.21 -14.83 14.71
CA ASP A 246 7.99 -16.28 14.66
C ASP A 246 9.02 -17.02 13.78
N GLY A 247 9.79 -16.28 12.97
CA GLY A 247 10.93 -16.79 12.20
C GLY A 247 10.54 -17.48 10.88
N ASP A 248 9.38 -17.15 10.33
CA ASP A 248 8.81 -17.80 9.14
C ASP A 248 9.63 -17.61 7.85
N GLY A 249 9.62 -18.66 7.03
CA GLY A 249 10.21 -18.66 5.69
C GLY A 249 11.69 -19.04 5.63
N THR A 250 12.31 -18.77 4.48
CA THR A 250 13.75 -18.95 4.26
C THR A 250 14.49 -17.64 4.47
N ASN A 251 15.70 -17.71 5.03
CA ASN A 251 16.51 -16.52 5.32
C ASN A 251 15.76 -15.49 6.19
N SER A 252 14.94 -15.97 7.13
CA SER A 252 14.18 -15.10 8.02
C SER A 252 15.09 -14.19 8.85
N VAL A 253 14.63 -12.95 9.06
CA VAL A 253 15.38 -11.93 9.78
C VAL A 253 14.68 -11.65 11.11
N ALA A 254 15.33 -11.96 12.22
CA ALA A 254 14.82 -11.63 13.54
C ALA A 254 15.11 -10.15 13.87
N PRO A 255 14.23 -9.45 14.61
CA PRO A 255 14.53 -8.13 15.11
C PRO A 255 15.75 -8.14 16.04
N SER A 256 16.54 -7.07 15.98
CA SER A 256 17.75 -6.88 16.76
C SER A 256 17.42 -6.91 18.25
N GLY A 257 18.08 -7.81 18.98
CA GLY A 257 17.82 -8.00 20.41
C GLY A 257 16.41 -8.52 20.74
N SER A 258 15.66 -9.04 19.75
CA SER A 258 14.26 -9.44 19.90
C SER A 258 13.33 -8.28 20.25
N ASP A 259 13.65 -7.07 19.77
CA ASP A 259 12.91 -5.85 20.07
C ASP A 259 12.74 -4.99 18.81
N TRP A 260 11.49 -4.76 18.42
CA TRP A 260 11.14 -4.02 17.21
C TRP A 260 11.43 -2.52 17.30
N ASP A 261 11.59 -1.98 18.50
CA ASP A 261 12.05 -0.59 18.70
C ASP A 261 13.54 -0.42 18.30
N ASN A 262 14.27 -1.51 18.07
CA ASN A 262 15.62 -1.46 17.48
C ASN A 262 15.61 -1.44 15.95
N GLU A 263 14.46 -1.73 15.33
CA GLU A 263 14.27 -1.75 13.87
C GLU A 263 13.62 -0.46 13.37
N TYR A 264 12.62 0.03 14.10
CA TYR A 264 11.81 1.18 13.71
C TYR A 264 11.80 2.25 14.81
N SER A 265 11.59 3.50 14.41
CA SER A 265 11.70 4.65 15.31
C SER A 265 10.61 4.69 16.39
N ASP A 266 9.35 4.35 16.03
CA ASP A 266 8.23 4.29 16.98
C ASP A 266 7.07 3.44 16.40
N PRO A 267 7.25 2.12 16.25
CA PRO A 267 6.26 1.24 15.61
C PRO A 267 4.93 1.20 16.37
N ALA A 268 4.97 1.36 17.70
CA ALA A 268 3.77 1.40 18.54
C ALA A 268 2.82 2.56 18.21
N ASN A 269 3.34 3.67 17.67
CA ASN A 269 2.55 4.81 17.19
C ASN A 269 2.40 4.84 15.66
N GLY A 270 2.87 3.80 14.96
CA GLY A 270 2.79 3.67 13.52
C GLY A 270 3.87 4.42 12.74
N ASP A 271 4.98 4.78 13.38
CA ASP A 271 6.16 5.31 12.71
C ASP A 271 7.15 4.19 12.40
N PHE A 272 7.17 3.79 11.13
CA PHE A 272 8.02 2.74 10.60
C PHE A 272 9.27 3.29 9.91
N THR A 273 9.75 4.48 10.32
CA THR A 273 11.07 4.98 9.93
C THR A 273 12.16 4.03 10.42
N LEU A 274 12.89 3.45 9.48
CA LEU A 274 13.89 2.43 9.70
C LEU A 274 15.12 3.00 10.41
N LEU A 275 15.64 2.24 11.37
CA LEU A 275 16.88 2.54 12.08
C LEU A 275 18.06 1.83 11.40
N ASN A 276 19.16 2.54 11.17
CA ASN A 276 20.37 1.96 10.57
C ASN A 276 21.19 1.03 11.49
N THR A 277 20.67 0.76 12.68
CA THR A 277 21.25 -0.17 13.66
C THR A 277 20.50 -1.48 13.74
N GLY A 278 19.31 -1.55 13.14
CA GLY A 278 18.46 -2.73 13.12
C GLY A 278 18.93 -3.79 12.13
N ASN A 279 18.41 -5.00 12.27
CA ASN A 279 18.63 -6.10 11.33
C ASN A 279 17.80 -5.96 10.04
N CYS A 280 16.71 -5.19 10.06
CA CYS A 280 15.92 -4.88 8.87
C CYS A 280 16.68 -3.95 7.91
N TYR A 281 17.64 -3.16 8.41
CA TYR A 281 18.52 -2.35 7.59
C TYR A 281 19.48 -3.21 6.77
N HIS A 282 19.28 -3.20 5.44
CA HIS A 282 20.01 -4.05 4.49
C HIS A 282 19.97 -5.55 4.83
N GLY A 283 18.93 -5.99 5.54
CA GLY A 283 18.69 -7.40 5.87
C GLY A 283 17.93 -8.16 4.77
N GLY A 284 17.38 -7.45 3.79
CA GLY A 284 16.56 -8.01 2.73
C GLY A 284 17.38 -8.53 1.54
N ALA A 285 16.74 -9.33 0.71
CA ALA A 285 17.25 -9.67 -0.61
C ALA A 285 17.18 -8.44 -1.54
N THR A 286 18.03 -8.39 -2.56
CA THR A 286 17.86 -7.42 -3.65
C THR A 286 16.47 -7.57 -4.30
N GLY A 287 15.98 -6.48 -4.90
CA GLY A 287 14.60 -6.27 -5.36
C GLY A 287 13.93 -7.44 -6.10
N PRO A 288 12.62 -7.30 -6.39
CA PRO A 288 11.87 -8.34 -7.06
C PRO A 288 12.51 -8.60 -8.43
N ASP A 289 12.44 -9.85 -8.90
CA ASP A 289 13.00 -10.28 -10.20
C ASP A 289 12.44 -9.49 -11.41
N THR A 290 11.50 -8.56 -11.21
CA THR A 290 10.65 -7.93 -12.22
C THR A 290 10.81 -6.41 -12.36
N GLY A 291 11.67 -5.72 -11.60
CA GLY A 291 11.84 -4.26 -11.71
C GLY A 291 10.59 -3.45 -11.32
N LEU A 292 9.69 -4.07 -10.55
CA LEU A 292 8.38 -3.55 -10.13
C LEU A 292 8.48 -2.25 -9.31
N TYR A 293 9.54 -2.09 -8.51
CA TYR A 293 9.83 -0.89 -7.75
C TYR A 293 11.35 -0.73 -7.55
N THR A 294 11.79 0.52 -7.44
CA THR A 294 13.20 0.88 -7.20
C THR A 294 13.37 1.86 -6.05
N THR A 295 12.26 2.37 -5.54
CA THR A 295 12.18 3.29 -4.42
C THR A 295 11.25 2.74 -3.36
N ASP A 296 11.42 3.19 -2.13
CA ASP A 296 10.57 2.89 -0.99
C ASP A 296 9.25 3.70 -1.03
N MET A 297 8.51 3.70 0.08
CA MET A 297 7.21 4.38 0.20
C MET A 297 7.28 5.91 0.00
N GLU A 298 8.43 6.54 0.26
CA GLU A 298 8.60 7.99 0.20
C GLU A 298 9.47 8.45 -0.99
N GLY A 299 9.94 7.50 -1.80
CA GLY A 299 10.72 7.76 -3.01
C GLY A 299 12.23 7.64 -2.83
N ASP A 300 12.72 7.16 -1.69
CA ASP A 300 14.14 6.92 -1.48
C ASP A 300 14.58 5.66 -2.22
N THR A 301 15.71 5.74 -2.92
CA THR A 301 16.21 4.62 -3.75
C THR A 301 16.79 3.51 -2.89
N TYR A 302 16.32 2.27 -3.08
CA TYR A 302 16.84 1.10 -2.38
C TYR A 302 18.33 0.85 -2.67
N ASN A 303 19.06 0.37 -1.66
CA ASN A 303 20.40 -0.13 -1.86
C ASN A 303 20.40 -1.41 -2.73
N THR A 304 20.85 -1.27 -3.97
CA THR A 304 20.91 -2.37 -4.96
C THR A 304 21.74 -3.59 -4.55
N SER A 305 22.57 -3.51 -3.51
CA SER A 305 23.34 -4.66 -3.00
C SER A 305 22.59 -5.47 -1.94
N ALA A 306 21.67 -4.84 -1.22
CA ALA A 306 20.85 -5.45 -0.17
C ALA A 306 19.74 -4.46 0.19
N TYR A 307 18.48 -4.79 -0.10
CA TYR A 307 17.36 -3.90 0.22
C TYR A 307 17.13 -3.92 1.74
N SER A 308 16.63 -2.82 2.28
CA SER A 308 16.04 -2.88 3.62
C SER A 308 14.72 -3.66 3.59
N ILE A 309 14.35 -4.26 4.73
CA ILE A 309 13.08 -4.97 4.93
C ILE A 309 12.02 -3.97 5.40
N GLY A 310 10.82 -4.05 4.82
CA GLY A 310 9.71 -3.15 5.10
C GLY A 310 9.64 -1.96 4.15
N VAL A 311 8.89 -0.93 4.55
CA VAL A 311 8.43 0.17 3.67
C VAL A 311 9.43 1.32 3.49
N ASP A 312 10.57 1.27 4.17
CA ASP A 312 11.54 2.37 4.25
C ASP A 312 12.94 1.89 3.88
N GLU A 313 13.64 2.67 3.07
CA GLU A 313 15.08 2.55 2.89
C GLU A 313 15.76 3.65 3.70
N TYR A 314 16.63 3.28 4.65
CA TYR A 314 17.34 4.27 5.44
C TYR A 314 18.17 5.23 4.57
N ALA A 315 17.64 6.43 4.37
CA ALA A 315 18.37 7.55 3.83
C ALA A 315 18.99 8.33 5.00
N ALA A 316 20.31 8.27 5.14
CA ALA A 316 21.02 9.10 6.12
C ALA A 316 20.70 10.57 5.83
N SER A 317 19.91 11.19 6.71
CA SER A 317 19.49 12.59 6.54
C SER A 317 20.71 13.49 6.29
N GLY A 318 20.81 14.02 5.07
CA GLY A 318 21.72 15.11 4.73
C GLY A 318 23.22 14.80 4.85
N GLY A 319 23.74 13.96 3.95
CA GLY A 319 24.97 14.38 3.30
C GLY A 319 24.69 15.68 2.55
N ILE A 320 24.92 16.85 3.17
CA ILE A 320 24.88 18.13 2.45
C ILE A 320 25.82 17.96 1.25
N VAL A 321 25.25 17.90 0.05
CA VAL A 321 26.03 18.09 -1.16
C VAL A 321 26.44 19.55 -1.15
N ILE A 322 27.61 19.86 -0.56
CA ILE A 322 28.22 21.18 -0.73
C ILE A 322 28.55 21.26 -2.22
N PRO A 323 27.88 22.13 -3.00
CA PRO A 323 28.24 22.30 -4.39
C PRO A 323 29.72 22.69 -4.44
N THR A 324 30.50 22.04 -5.30
CA THR A 324 31.96 22.19 -5.43
C THR A 324 32.43 23.59 -5.85
N VAL A 325 31.57 24.62 -5.74
CA VAL A 325 31.80 25.99 -6.23
C VAL A 325 32.32 26.94 -5.16
N ILE A 326 32.60 26.49 -3.92
CA ILE A 326 33.38 27.31 -2.96
C ILE A 326 34.83 26.80 -2.89
N SER A 327 35.57 26.99 -3.98
CA SER A 327 37.04 27.03 -3.94
C SER A 327 37.61 28.46 -4.04
N LEU A 328 36.74 29.49 -4.07
CA LEU A 328 37.18 30.87 -4.30
C LEU A 328 37.44 31.74 -3.06
N ILE A 329 37.65 31.14 -1.87
CA ILE A 329 38.15 31.89 -0.69
C ILE A 329 39.38 31.18 -0.11
N ARG A 330 40.41 31.00 -0.94
CA ARG A 330 41.78 30.73 -0.46
C ARG A 330 42.86 31.55 -1.17
N ARG A 331 42.49 32.66 -1.82
CA ARG A 331 43.42 33.54 -2.54
C ARG A 331 43.24 35.04 -2.29
N LEU A 332 42.79 35.41 -1.09
CA LEU A 332 42.75 36.81 -0.63
C LEU A 332 43.55 37.07 0.67
N ILE A 333 44.35 36.12 1.11
CA ILE A 333 45.35 36.35 2.17
C ILE A 333 46.61 35.55 1.79
N GLY A 334 47.54 36.21 1.10
CA GLY A 334 48.79 35.63 0.59
C GLY A 334 49.26 36.32 -0.68
#